data_AF-A0A5B0EFM8-F1
#
_entry.id   AF-A0A5B0EFM8-F1
#
_cell.length_a   1.000
_cell.length_b   1.000
_cell.length_c   1.000
_cell.angle_alpha   90.00
_cell.angle_beta   90.00
_cell.angle_gamma   90.00
#
_symmetry.space_group_name_H-M   'P 1'
#
loop_
_entity.id
_entity.type
_entity.pdbx_description
1 polymer ?
#
loop_
_entity_poly.entity_id
_entity_poly.type
_entity_poly.pdbx_seq_one_letter_code
_entity_poly.pdbx_strand_id
1 'polypeptide(L)'
;MDDDKTPEAVQEADTAYDALRALAHLTRATHPAPEVYRILGNLKNFGSFIPQISEQLAQGLVKSLEEYDVTEYEGKDPAASVAVTGEHLARAAKLAQQMGEELAQAQNAIAGQGYRTAEERRREEELRRENSGG
;
A
#
# COMPACT_ATOMS: atom_id res chain seq x y z
N MET A 1 -5.49 16.58 32.41
CA MET A 1 -4.69 15.68 31.57
C MET A 1 -5.49 15.52 30.30
N ASP A 2 -4.87 15.82 29.16
CA ASP A 2 -5.52 15.85 27.84
C ASP A 2 -5.59 14.41 27.29
N ASP A 3 -6.20 13.51 28.07
CA ASP A 3 -6.18 12.04 27.88
C ASP A 3 -7.14 11.55 26.78
N ASP A 4 -7.76 12.47 26.03
CA ASP A 4 -8.78 12.16 25.01
C ASP A 4 -8.24 12.24 23.57
N LYS A 5 -6.92 12.36 23.41
CA LYS A 5 -6.28 12.36 22.09
C LYS A 5 -5.90 10.94 21.69
N THR A 6 -6.55 10.44 20.65
CA THR A 6 -6.14 9.21 19.95
C THR A 6 -4.63 9.27 19.66
N PRO A 7 -3.85 8.23 20.01
CA PRO A 7 -2.41 8.23 19.76
C PRO A 7 -2.09 8.52 18.29
N GLU A 8 -1.04 9.30 18.03
CA GLU A 8 -0.66 9.72 16.67
C GLU A 8 -0.51 8.52 15.71
N ALA A 9 0.13 7.44 16.15
CA ALA A 9 0.28 6.22 15.34
C ALA A 9 -1.06 5.58 14.93
N VAL A 10 -2.10 5.71 15.75
CA VAL A 10 -3.45 5.23 15.42
C VAL A 10 -4.10 6.15 14.38
N GLN A 11 -3.96 7.47 14.53
CA GLN A 11 -4.47 8.44 13.55
C GLN A 11 -3.81 8.26 12.16
N GLU A 12 -2.52 7.97 12.13
CA GLU A 12 -1.79 7.70 10.87
C GLU A 12 -2.25 6.38 10.22
N ALA A 13 -2.58 5.35 11.03
CA ALA A 13 -3.15 4.11 10.51
C ALA A 13 -4.53 4.34 9.86
N ASP A 14 -5.39 5.15 10.49
CA ASP A 14 -6.69 5.56 9.92
C ASP A 14 -6.51 6.36 8.62
N THR A 15 -5.56 7.31 8.63
CA THR A 15 -5.23 8.12 7.44
C THR A 15 -4.74 7.25 6.28
N ALA A 16 -3.91 6.24 6.56
CA ALA A 16 -3.45 5.28 5.56
C ALA A 16 -4.61 4.46 4.97
N TYR A 17 -5.55 4.01 5.81
CA TYR A 17 -6.76 3.32 5.34
C TYR A 17 -7.61 4.21 4.43
N ASP A 18 -7.85 5.46 4.80
CA ASP A 18 -8.66 6.38 4.00
C ASP A 18 -8.00 6.72 2.66
N ALA A 19 -6.66 6.85 2.64
CA ALA A 19 -5.91 7.04 1.39
C ALA A 19 -6.06 5.84 0.45
N LEU A 20 -5.96 4.61 0.97
CA LEU A 20 -6.17 3.38 0.18
C LEU A 20 -7.62 3.26 -0.31
N ARG A 21 -8.59 3.63 0.53
CA ARG A 21 -10.02 3.65 0.17
C ARG A 21 -10.30 4.64 -0.95
N ALA A 22 -9.73 5.84 -0.87
CA ALA A 22 -9.84 6.85 -1.91
C ALA A 22 -9.20 6.37 -3.22
N LEU A 23 -8.00 5.77 -3.16
CA LEU A 23 -7.34 5.19 -4.32
C LEU A 23 -8.20 4.08 -4.96
N ALA A 24 -8.76 3.17 -4.17
CA ALA A 24 -9.64 2.10 -4.66
C ALA A 24 -10.93 2.62 -5.34
N HIS A 25 -11.39 3.82 -4.95
CA HIS A 25 -12.49 4.49 -5.65
C HIS A 25 -12.03 5.09 -6.99
N LEU A 26 -10.89 5.79 -6.99
CA LEU A 26 -10.34 6.47 -8.17
C LEU A 26 -9.94 5.49 -9.28
N THR A 27 -9.37 4.33 -8.93
CA THR A 27 -8.90 3.32 -9.89
C THR A 27 -10.01 2.60 -10.65
N ARG A 28 -11.28 2.93 -10.39
CA ARG A 28 -12.42 2.47 -11.21
C ARG A 28 -12.50 3.20 -12.54
N ALA A 29 -11.88 4.38 -12.65
CA ALA A 29 -11.80 5.11 -13.91
C ALA A 29 -10.82 4.42 -14.89
N THR A 30 -10.91 4.80 -16.17
CA THR A 30 -9.91 4.37 -17.15
C THR A 30 -8.65 5.21 -16.99
N HIS A 31 -7.52 4.55 -16.79
CA HIS A 31 -6.21 5.19 -16.67
C HIS A 31 -5.30 4.73 -17.82
N PRO A 32 -4.60 5.65 -18.51
CA PRO A 32 -3.58 5.26 -19.47
C PRO A 32 -2.39 4.61 -18.77
N ALA A 33 -1.66 3.74 -19.47
CA ALA A 33 -0.56 2.97 -18.90
C ALA A 33 0.52 3.82 -18.17
N PRO A 34 0.93 5.00 -18.66
CA PRO A 34 1.83 5.88 -17.90
C PRO A 34 1.32 6.30 -16.51
N GLU A 35 0.00 6.45 -16.35
CA GLU A 35 -0.59 6.80 -15.05
C GLU A 35 -0.59 5.57 -14.13
N VAL A 36 -1.01 4.41 -14.63
CA VAL A 36 -0.96 3.14 -13.90
C VAL A 36 0.46 2.82 -13.45
N TYR A 37 1.46 3.08 -14.30
CA TYR A 37 2.88 2.92 -13.96
C TYR A 37 3.27 3.72 -12.73
N ARG A 38 2.80 4.98 -12.60
CA ARG A 38 3.08 5.84 -11.45
C ARG A 38 2.34 5.35 -10.20
N ILE A 39 1.09 4.90 -10.34
CA ILE A 39 0.30 4.33 -9.24
C ILE A 39 1.02 3.10 -8.66
N LEU A 40 1.43 2.16 -9.52
CA LEU A 40 2.18 0.96 -9.10
C LEU A 40 3.51 1.32 -8.43
N GLY A 41 4.21 2.34 -8.94
CA GLY A 41 5.44 2.86 -8.36
C GLY A 41 5.31 3.39 -6.94
N ASN A 42 4.16 3.97 -6.59
CA ASN A 42 3.86 4.38 -5.23
C ASN A 42 3.43 3.18 -4.37
N LEU A 43 2.56 2.31 -4.91
CA LEU A 43 2.01 1.18 -4.17
C LEU A 43 3.06 0.13 -3.76
N LYS A 44 4.09 -0.10 -4.57
CA LYS A 44 5.14 -1.07 -4.21
C LYS A 44 5.89 -0.69 -2.92
N ASN A 45 5.95 0.60 -2.57
CA ASN A 45 6.63 1.08 -1.35
C ASN A 45 5.92 0.60 -0.07
N PHE A 46 4.62 0.28 -0.13
CA PHE A 46 3.93 -0.34 1.01
C PHE A 46 4.56 -1.70 1.36
N GLY A 47 5.03 -2.43 0.36
CA GLY A 47 5.70 -3.71 0.56
C GLY A 47 7.03 -3.62 1.31
N SER A 48 7.67 -2.44 1.34
CA SER A 48 8.88 -2.20 2.15
C SER A 48 8.58 -1.64 3.53
N PHE A 49 7.51 -0.86 3.70
CA PHE A 49 7.18 -0.24 4.99
C PHE A 49 6.42 -1.15 5.96
N ILE A 50 5.50 -1.97 5.46
CA ILE A 50 4.72 -2.89 6.32
C ILE A 50 5.63 -3.88 7.10
N PRO A 51 6.70 -4.46 6.51
CA PRO A 51 7.65 -5.26 7.27
C PRO A 51 8.26 -4.52 8.47
N GLN A 52 8.72 -3.29 8.24
CA GLN A 52 9.31 -2.46 9.29
C GLN A 52 8.30 -2.15 10.40
N ILE A 53 7.08 -1.73 10.03
CA ILE A 53 6.01 -1.45 10.99
C ILE A 53 5.67 -2.70 11.81
N SER A 54 5.57 -3.86 11.14
CA SER A 54 5.25 -5.13 11.78
C SER A 54 6.30 -5.55 12.81
N GLU A 55 7.58 -5.37 12.48
CA GLU A 55 8.69 -5.63 13.40
C GLU A 55 8.65 -4.69 14.61
N GLN A 56 8.47 -3.39 14.38
CA GLN A 56 8.39 -2.39 15.45
C GLN A 56 7.20 -2.62 16.39
N LEU A 57 6.03 -3.00 15.87
CA LEU A 57 4.87 -3.35 16.68
C LEU A 57 5.12 -4.61 17.53
N ALA A 58 5.74 -5.65 16.95
CA ALA A 58 6.06 -6.87 17.69
C ALA A 58 7.05 -6.58 18.83
N GLN A 59 8.10 -5.80 18.57
CA GLN A 59 9.07 -5.37 19.58
C GLN A 59 8.41 -4.51 20.66
N GLY A 60 7.51 -3.59 20.26
CA GLY A 60 6.75 -2.74 21.17
C GLY A 60 5.87 -3.54 22.13
N LEU A 61 5.25 -4.64 21.66
CA LEU A 61 4.46 -5.53 22.50
C LEU A 61 5.31 -6.29 23.53
N VAL A 62 6.50 -6.77 23.14
CA VAL A 62 7.43 -7.41 24.09
C VAL A 62 7.83 -6.42 25.18
N LYS A 63 8.21 -5.20 24.77
CA LYS A 63 8.56 -4.13 25.71
C LYS A 63 7.37 -3.74 26.61
N SER A 64 6.15 -3.77 26.08
CA SER A 64 4.94 -3.47 26.86
C SER A 64 4.76 -4.45 28.02
N LEU A 65 5.09 -5.73 27.87
CA LEU A 65 5.05 -6.72 28.95
C LEU A 65 6.08 -6.44 30.07
N GLU A 66 7.17 -5.74 29.74
CA GLU A 66 8.22 -5.38 30.70
C GLU A 66 7.90 -4.06 31.44
N GLU A 67 7.25 -3.12 30.76
CA GLU A 67 7.01 -1.77 31.28
C GLU A 67 5.64 -1.60 31.93
N TYR A 68 4.66 -2.45 31.61
CA TYR A 68 3.28 -2.33 32.09
C TYR A 68 2.78 -3.63 32.72
N ASP A 69 1.86 -3.50 33.67
CA ASP A 69 1.05 -4.62 34.18
C ASP A 69 -0.03 -4.97 33.14
N VAL A 70 0.39 -5.59 32.04
CA VAL A 70 -0.51 -6.00 30.96
C VAL A 70 -1.39 -7.13 31.47
N THR A 71 -2.71 -6.99 31.27
CA THR A 71 -3.70 -7.99 31.69
C THR A 71 -4.53 -8.44 30.49
N GLU A 72 -5.07 -9.66 30.59
CA GLU A 72 -5.96 -10.22 29.57
C GLU A 72 -7.26 -10.75 30.21
N TYR A 73 -8.35 -10.72 29.45
CA TYR A 73 -9.64 -11.23 29.90
C TYR A 73 -9.57 -12.72 30.25
N GLU A 74 -10.32 -13.14 31.26
CA GLU A 74 -10.37 -14.54 31.77
C GLU A 74 -9.04 -15.09 32.33
N GLY A 75 -8.08 -14.23 32.68
CA GLY A 75 -6.83 -14.68 33.30
C GLY A 75 -5.90 -15.44 32.35
N LYS A 76 -6.04 -15.21 31.04
CA LYS A 76 -5.09 -15.69 30.04
C LYS A 76 -3.73 -15.03 30.23
N ASP A 77 -2.68 -15.71 29.79
CA ASP A 77 -1.31 -15.20 29.83
C ASP A 77 -1.07 -14.20 28.68
N PRO A 78 -0.90 -12.90 28.98
CA PRO A 78 -0.67 -11.89 27.95
C PRO A 78 0.60 -12.16 27.13
N ALA A 79 1.61 -12.82 27.70
CA ALA A 79 2.85 -13.16 27.00
C ALA A 79 2.58 -14.17 25.86
N ALA A 80 1.69 -15.13 26.07
CA ALA A 80 1.28 -16.07 25.04
C ALA A 80 0.57 -15.35 23.86
N SER A 81 -0.31 -14.39 24.17
CA SER A 81 -1.01 -13.59 23.16
C SER A 81 -0.07 -12.66 22.37
N VAL A 82 0.94 -12.08 23.03
CA VAL A 82 2.00 -11.30 22.37
C VAL A 82 2.83 -12.18 21.43
N ALA A 83 3.20 -13.39 21.84
CA ALA A 83 3.94 -14.32 20.99
C ALA A 83 3.16 -14.68 19.72
N VAL A 84 1.88 -15.04 19.86
CA VAL A 84 0.98 -15.31 18.73
C VAL A 84 0.88 -14.09 17.80
N THR A 85 0.72 -12.90 18.36
CA THR A 85 0.65 -11.64 17.58
C THR A 85 1.95 -11.42 16.80
N GLY A 86 3.11 -11.62 17.42
CA GLY A 86 4.42 -11.53 16.77
C GLY A 86 4.55 -12.47 15.57
N GLU A 87 4.05 -13.71 15.68
CA GLU A 87 4.04 -14.63 14.54
C GLU A 87 3.16 -14.15 13.38
N HIS A 88 1.98 -13.59 13.68
CA HIS A 88 1.10 -13.02 12.66
C HIS A 88 1.75 -11.81 11.98
N LEU A 89 2.38 -10.92 12.74
CA LEU A 89 3.11 -9.76 12.22
C LEU A 89 4.29 -10.20 11.34
N ALA A 90 5.04 -11.21 11.74
CA ALA A 90 6.13 -11.77 10.93
C ALA A 90 5.63 -12.38 9.61
N ARG A 91 4.46 -13.04 9.61
CA ARG A 91 3.84 -13.54 8.39
C ARG A 91 3.33 -12.40 7.49
N ALA A 92 2.71 -11.39 8.07
CA ALA A 92 2.24 -10.21 7.34
C ALA A 92 3.40 -9.46 6.66
N ALA A 93 4.53 -9.29 7.35
CA ALA A 93 5.75 -8.72 6.80
C ALA A 93 6.22 -9.45 5.54
N LYS A 94 6.30 -10.79 5.57
CA LYS A 94 6.71 -11.60 4.42
C LYS A 94 5.76 -11.44 3.22
N LEU A 95 4.46 -11.46 3.48
CA LEU A 95 3.44 -11.29 2.43
C LEU A 95 3.50 -9.88 1.83
N ALA A 96 3.71 -8.86 2.64
CA ALA A 96 3.84 -7.48 2.16
C ALA A 96 5.09 -7.30 1.28
N GLN A 97 6.21 -7.92 1.65
CA GLN A 97 7.42 -7.91 0.82
C GLN A 97 7.15 -8.53 -0.56
N GLN A 98 6.52 -9.72 -0.60
CA GLN A 98 6.13 -10.38 -1.85
C GLN A 98 5.16 -9.51 -2.68
N MET A 99 4.18 -8.87 -2.04
CA MET A 99 3.29 -7.92 -2.70
C MET A 99 4.06 -6.77 -3.34
N GLY A 100 5.05 -6.19 -2.64
CA GLY A 100 5.90 -5.12 -3.19
C GLY A 100 6.69 -5.55 -4.41
N GLU A 101 7.23 -6.78 -4.39
CA GLU A 101 7.95 -7.37 -5.52
C GLU A 101 7.04 -7.56 -6.74
N GLU A 102 5.84 -8.12 -6.56
CA GLU A 102 4.87 -8.31 -7.65
C GLU A 102 4.39 -6.98 -8.24
N LEU A 103 4.15 -5.96 -7.40
CA LEU A 103 3.80 -4.62 -7.86
C LEU A 103 4.93 -3.97 -8.68
N ALA A 104 6.19 -4.21 -8.29
CA ALA A 104 7.35 -3.76 -9.07
C ALA A 104 7.44 -4.49 -10.43
N GLN A 105 7.18 -5.79 -10.48
CA GLN A 105 7.15 -6.53 -11.75
C GLN A 105 6.02 -6.04 -12.66
N ALA A 106 4.82 -5.82 -12.12
CA ALA A 106 3.70 -5.25 -12.86
C ALA A 106 4.03 -3.86 -13.41
N GLN A 107 4.69 -3.01 -12.61
CA GLN A 107 5.16 -1.68 -13.05
C GLN A 107 6.13 -1.82 -14.23
N ASN A 108 7.10 -2.72 -14.14
CA ASN A 108 8.09 -2.94 -15.19
C ASN A 108 7.48 -3.48 -16.48
N ALA A 109 6.45 -4.34 -16.39
CA ALA A 109 5.80 -4.95 -17.55
C ALA A 109 5.12 -3.92 -18.48
N ILE A 110 4.67 -2.79 -17.92
CA ILE A 110 4.06 -1.69 -18.68
C ILE A 110 5.02 -0.53 -18.92
N ALA A 111 6.30 -0.67 -18.54
CA ALA A 111 7.29 0.37 -18.72
C ALA A 111 7.46 0.70 -20.22
N GLY A 112 7.49 2.00 -20.54
CA GLY A 112 7.63 2.49 -21.91
C GLY A 112 6.35 2.50 -22.75
N GLN A 113 5.22 2.02 -22.23
CA GLN A 113 3.94 2.24 -22.89
C GLN A 113 3.57 3.73 -22.87
N GLY A 114 3.16 4.27 -24.02
CA GLY A 114 2.57 5.60 -24.15
C GLY A 114 1.06 5.50 -24.42
N TYR A 115 0.41 6.64 -24.57
CA TYR A 115 -0.98 6.70 -25.04
C TYR A 115 -1.19 7.87 -25.98
N ARG A 116 -2.24 7.78 -26.80
CA ARG A 116 -2.75 8.90 -27.60
C ARG A 116 -4.21 9.13 -27.25
N THR A 117 -4.60 10.39 -27.13
CA THR A 117 -6.00 10.78 -26.97
C THR A 117 -6.81 10.46 -28.23
N ALA A 118 -8.13 10.48 -28.12
CA ALA A 118 -9.00 10.29 -29.27
C ALA A 118 -8.77 11.38 -30.35
N GLU A 119 -8.47 12.60 -29.93
CA GLU A 119 -8.17 13.72 -30.82
C GLU A 119 -6.85 13.53 -31.57
N GLU A 120 -5.80 13.11 -30.85
CA GLU A 120 -4.50 12.82 -31.46
C GLU A 120 -4.59 11.70 -32.49
N ARG A 121 -5.39 10.66 -32.19
CA ARG A 121 -5.64 9.58 -33.16
C ARG A 121 -6.38 10.08 -34.40
N ARG A 122 -7.46 10.87 -34.24
CA ARG A 122 -8.20 11.47 -35.36
C ARG A 122 -7.32 12.34 -36.24
N ARG A 123 -6.51 13.21 -35.63
CA ARG A 123 -5.58 14.09 -36.34
C ARG A 123 -4.52 13.31 -37.13
N GLU A 124 -3.98 12.23 -36.54
CA GLU A 124 -3.02 11.37 -37.23
C GLU A 124 -3.64 10.64 -38.42
N GLU A 125 -4.90 10.20 -38.30
CA GLU A 125 -5.64 9.55 -39.38
C GLU A 125 -5.94 10.51 -40.55
N GLU A 126 -6.33 11.76 -40.25
CA GLU A 126 -6.55 12.80 -41.27
C GLU A 126 -5.27 13.09 -42.06
N LEU A 127 -4.14 13.30 -41.36
CA LEU A 127 -2.83 13.51 -41.99
C LEU A 127 -2.39 12.32 -42.85
N ARG A 128 -2.67 11.08 -42.44
CA ARG A 128 -2.36 9.89 -43.24
C ARG A 128 -3.20 9.82 -44.52
N ARG A 129 -4.47 10.21 -44.47
CA ARG A 129 -5.35 10.25 -45.66
C ARG A 129 -4.88 11.30 -46.66
N GLU A 130 -4.51 12.49 -46.17
CA GLU A 130 -3.96 13.56 -47.02
C GLU A 130 -2.66 13.14 -47.72
N ASN A 131 -1.75 12.47 -47.01
CA ASN A 131 -0.48 12.00 -47.57
C ASN A 131 -0.57 10.76 -48.48
N SER A 132 -1.68 10.02 -48.44
CA SER A 132 -1.89 8.83 -49.30
C SER A 132 -2.70 9.13 -50.56
N GLY A 133 -3.24 10.35 -50.68
CA GLY A 133 -4.13 10.79 -51.76
C GLY A 133 -3.51 11.77 -52.77
N GLY A 134 -2.18 12.00 -52.71
CA GLY A 134 -1.42 12.82 -53.67
C GLY A 134 -0.34 12.00 -54.35
#